data_AF-A0A6A6GN66-F1
#
_entry.id   AF-A0A6A6GN66-F1
#
_cell.length_a   1.000
_cell.length_b   1.000
_cell.length_c   1.000
_cell.angle_alpha   90.00
_cell.angle_beta   90.00
_cell.angle_gamma   90.00
#
_symmetry.space_group_name_H-M   'P 1'
#
loop_
_entity.id
_entity.type
_entity.pdbx_description
1 polymer ?
#
loop_
_entity_poly.entity_id
_entity_poly.type
_entity_poly.pdbx_seq_one_letter_code
_entity_poly.pdbx_strand_id
1 'polypeptide(L)'
;MPQETVFDLTSLTESLQDIQLVGDAPPPPMGPEETVKVTVLDRIHNAIVSYQMSSNTRMAILMTRHAEMAAYNLDTVVFQLGARKILPQDTPYSAKIKGAGGFISVRQSGS
;
A
#
# COMPACT_ATOMS: atom_id res chain seq x y z
N MET A 1 5.30 24.79 5.14
CA MET A 1 5.85 23.59 4.47
C MET A 1 4.85 22.47 4.72
N PRO A 2 4.38 21.73 3.70
CA PRO A 2 3.46 20.61 3.94
C PRO A 2 4.16 19.55 4.80
N GLN A 3 3.49 19.11 5.86
CA GLN A 3 4.00 18.08 6.76
C GLN A 3 3.88 16.72 6.07
N GLU A 4 5.01 16.08 5.76
CA GLU A 4 5.00 14.68 5.35
C GLU A 4 4.63 13.83 6.56
N THR A 5 3.47 13.17 6.53
CA THR A 5 3.10 12.19 7.55
C THR A 5 3.63 10.83 7.14
N VAL A 6 4.54 10.28 7.93
CA VAL A 6 5.14 8.95 7.71
C VAL A 6 4.53 7.97 8.70
N PHE A 7 3.89 6.92 8.21
CA PHE A 7 3.42 5.81 9.03
C PHE A 7 4.38 4.64 8.92
N ASP A 8 4.84 4.16 10.07
CA ASP A 8 5.59 2.92 10.16
C ASP A 8 4.62 1.75 10.31
N LEU A 9 4.54 0.91 9.28
CA LEU A 9 3.74 -0.31 9.26
C LEU A 9 4.58 -1.56 9.57
N THR A 10 5.90 -1.43 9.81
CA THR A 10 6.78 -2.56 10.11
C THR A 10 6.35 -3.30 11.38
N SER A 11 5.85 -2.56 12.38
CA SER A 11 5.29 -3.11 13.62
C SER A 11 3.97 -3.85 13.42
N LEU A 12 3.16 -3.46 12.43
CA LEU A 12 1.91 -4.15 12.11
C LEU A 12 2.18 -5.44 11.35
N THR A 13 3.28 -5.55 10.61
CA THR A 13 3.66 -6.77 9.90
C THR A 13 3.87 -7.97 10.82
N GLU A 14 4.47 -7.78 11.99
CA GLU A 14 4.67 -8.86 12.97
C GLU A 14 3.35 -9.36 13.57
N SER A 15 2.36 -8.47 13.69
CA SER A 15 1.05 -8.80 14.26
C SER A 15 0.03 -9.30 13.22
N LEU A 16 0.28 -9.05 11.92
CA LEU A 16 -0.67 -9.33 10.82
C LEU A 16 -0.33 -10.59 10.02
N GLN A 17 0.72 -11.35 10.36
CA GLN A 17 0.96 -12.68 9.77
C GLN A 17 -0.23 -13.63 9.98
N ASP A 18 -1.09 -13.36 10.96
CA ASP A 18 -2.33 -14.10 11.25
C ASP A 18 -3.60 -13.57 10.57
N ILE A 19 -3.56 -12.44 9.86
CA ILE A 19 -4.72 -12.03 9.06
C ILE A 19 -4.73 -12.84 7.77
N GLN A 20 -5.37 -14.00 7.84
CA GLN A 20 -5.92 -14.70 6.68
C GLN A 20 -6.87 -13.75 5.96
N LEU A 21 -6.33 -12.98 5.01
CA LEU A 21 -7.11 -12.30 3.99
C LEU A 21 -7.88 -13.39 3.24
N VAL A 22 -9.17 -13.47 3.57
CA VAL A 22 -10.17 -14.38 3.02
C VAL A 22 -9.97 -14.55 1.52
N GLY A 23 -9.64 -15.76 1.09
CA GLY A 23 -9.54 -16.15 -0.30
C GLY A 23 -8.25 -16.91 -0.60
N ASP A 24 -8.40 -17.99 -1.37
CA ASP A 24 -7.43 -18.96 -1.93
C ASP A 24 -6.31 -18.31 -2.79
N ALA A 25 -5.80 -17.14 -2.40
CA ALA A 25 -4.76 -16.43 -3.10
C ALA A 25 -3.40 -17.04 -2.72
N PRO A 26 -2.62 -17.55 -3.69
CA PRO A 26 -1.31 -18.12 -3.40
C PRO A 26 -0.44 -17.10 -2.63
N PRO A 27 0.45 -17.57 -1.75
CA PRO A 27 1.36 -16.70 -1.03
C PRO A 27 2.10 -15.80 -2.04
N PRO A 28 2.18 -14.49 -1.80
CA PRO A 28 2.89 -13.63 -2.72
C PRO A 28 4.36 -14.08 -2.83
N PRO A 29 5.00 -13.93 -4.00
CA PRO A 29 6.41 -14.26 -4.15
C PRO A 29 7.21 -13.46 -3.13
N MET A 30 7.93 -14.16 -2.26
CA MET A 30 8.76 -13.54 -1.23
C MET A 30 10.12 -13.18 -1.82
N GLY A 31 10.51 -11.92 -1.64
CA GLY A 31 11.83 -11.40 -1.98
C GLY A 31 12.72 -11.25 -0.75
N PRO A 32 13.92 -10.67 -0.92
CA PRO A 32 14.73 -10.24 0.21
C PRO A 32 13.91 -9.30 1.11
N GLU A 33 13.99 -9.55 2.41
CA GLU A 33 13.29 -8.77 3.41
C GLU A 33 13.96 -7.40 3.54
N GLU A 34 13.27 -6.37 3.08
CA GLU A 34 13.76 -5.00 3.04
C GLU A 34 12.62 -4.06 3.45
N THR A 35 12.94 -3.05 4.27
CA THR A 35 11.98 -1.97 4.54
C THR A 35 11.92 -1.03 3.35
N VAL A 36 10.74 -0.83 2.79
CA VAL A 36 10.51 0.06 1.65
C VAL A 36 9.62 1.23 2.04
N LYS A 37 9.89 2.39 1.43
CA LYS A 37 9.00 3.56 1.51
C LYS A 37 8.02 3.54 0.35
N VAL A 38 6.73 3.62 0.64
CA VAL A 38 5.65 3.75 -0.35
C VAL A 38 4.97 5.08 -0.13
N THR A 39 5.01 5.96 -1.13
CA THR A 39 4.36 7.27 -1.08
C THR A 39 3.06 7.23 -1.87
N VAL A 40 1.95 7.50 -1.18
CA VAL A 40 0.62 7.58 -1.74
C VAL A 40 0.31 9.03 -2.11
N LEU A 41 0.13 9.27 -3.41
CA LEU A 41 -0.39 10.50 -3.98
C LEU A 41 -1.91 10.39 -4.09
N ASP A 42 -2.58 10.89 -3.08
CA ASP A 42 -4.03 10.92 -3.02
C ASP A 42 -4.58 12.07 -3.86
N ARG A 43 -5.10 11.74 -5.04
CA ARG A 43 -5.65 12.74 -5.96
C ARG A 43 -7.06 13.18 -5.59
N ILE A 44 -7.76 12.44 -4.75
CA ILE A 44 -9.14 12.75 -4.37
C ILE A 44 -9.13 13.83 -3.27
N HIS A 45 -8.24 13.70 -2.28
CA HIS A 45 -8.06 14.71 -1.22
C HIS A 45 -6.89 15.66 -1.43
N ASN A 46 -6.16 15.55 -2.54
CA ASN A 46 -4.96 16.33 -2.83
C ASN A 46 -3.91 16.25 -1.69
N ALA A 47 -3.66 15.03 -1.22
CA ALA A 47 -2.78 14.74 -0.09
C ALA A 47 -1.62 13.81 -0.49
N ILE A 48 -0.53 13.87 0.26
CA ILE A 48 0.63 12.99 0.09
C ILE A 48 0.89 12.32 1.43
N VAL A 49 0.84 10.99 1.46
CA VAL A 49 1.05 10.18 2.67
C VAL A 49 2.11 9.14 2.39
N SER A 50 3.10 9.00 3.27
CA SER A 50 4.18 8.02 3.10
C SER A 50 4.05 6.91 4.13
N TYR A 51 4.32 5.67 3.70
CA TYR A 51 4.29 4.48 4.53
C TYR A 51 5.63 3.77 4.45
N GLN A 52 6.14 3.26 5.56
CA GLN A 52 7.26 2.32 5.60
C GLN A 52 6.72 0.93 5.92
N MET A 53 7.05 -0.07 5.10
CA MET A 53 6.57 -1.44 5.27
C MET A 53 7.61 -2.44 4.75
N SER A 54 7.56 -3.70 5.19
CA SER A 54 8.42 -4.74 4.62
C SER A 54 8.05 -5.00 3.16
N SER A 55 9.06 -5.27 2.32
CA SER A 55 8.95 -5.60 0.90
C SER A 55 8.02 -6.79 0.62
N ASN A 56 7.84 -7.66 1.61
CA ASN A 56 7.01 -8.87 1.53
C ASN A 56 5.61 -8.68 2.14
N THR A 57 5.33 -7.50 2.70
CA THR A 57 4.03 -7.17 3.30
C THR A 57 2.96 -7.01 2.23
N ARG A 58 1.75 -7.51 2.48
CA ARG A 58 0.62 -7.29 1.56
C ARG A 58 0.21 -5.82 1.50
N MET A 59 -0.02 -5.33 0.28
CA MET A 59 -0.49 -3.97 0.00
C MET A 59 -1.87 -3.70 0.60
N ALA A 60 -2.66 -4.74 0.87
CA ALA A 60 -3.92 -4.64 1.62
C ALA A 60 -3.78 -3.82 2.90
N ILE A 61 -2.69 -3.98 3.66
CA ILE A 61 -2.49 -3.28 4.94
C ILE A 61 -2.39 -1.76 4.72
N LEU A 62 -1.58 -1.36 3.74
CA LEU A 62 -1.45 0.04 3.34
C LEU A 62 -2.76 0.59 2.79
N MET A 63 -3.45 -0.17 1.93
CA MET A 63 -4.71 0.23 1.31
C MET A 63 -5.79 0.47 2.36
N THR A 64 -5.99 -0.49 3.28
CA THR A 64 -6.96 -0.36 4.38
C THR A 64 -6.63 0.81 5.27
N ARG A 65 -5.37 0.95 5.71
CA ARG A 65 -4.95 2.06 6.58
C ARG A 65 -5.18 3.42 5.90
N HIS A 66 -4.88 3.53 4.61
CA HIS A 66 -5.08 4.76 3.86
C HIS A 66 -6.58 5.07 3.70
N ALA A 67 -7.39 4.07 3.37
CA ALA A 67 -8.83 4.23 3.23
C ALA A 67 -9.51 4.64 4.55
N GLU A 68 -9.11 4.06 5.68
CA GLU A 68 -9.58 4.47 7.01
C GLU A 68 -9.24 5.93 7.30
N MET A 69 -7.98 6.33 7.07
CA MET A 69 -7.52 7.70 7.31
C MET A 69 -8.24 8.73 6.44
N ALA A 70 -8.49 8.38 5.18
CA ALA A 70 -9.10 9.27 4.21
C ALA A 70 -10.64 9.10 4.13
N ALA A 71 -11.24 8.23 4.96
CA ALA A 71 -12.67 7.91 4.91
C ALA A 71 -13.16 7.45 3.53
N TYR A 72 -12.36 6.65 2.81
CA TYR A 72 -12.75 6.02 1.56
C TYR A 72 -13.47 4.69 1.75
N ASN A 73 -14.34 4.38 0.80
CA ASN A 73 -14.69 2.99 0.52
C ASN A 73 -13.64 2.40 -0.44
N LEU A 74 -13.00 1.28 -0.08
CA LEU A 74 -11.99 0.62 -0.92
C LEU A 74 -12.54 0.19 -2.29
N ASP A 75 -13.84 -0.08 -2.40
CA ASP A 75 -14.49 -0.45 -3.66
C ASP A 75 -14.65 0.74 -4.62
N THR A 76 -14.57 1.97 -4.12
CA THR A 76 -14.76 3.19 -4.92
C THR A 76 -13.46 3.82 -5.37
N VAL A 77 -12.31 3.26 -5.00
CA VAL A 77 -10.98 3.80 -5.31
C VAL A 77 -10.06 2.77 -5.96
N VAL A 78 -9.10 3.27 -6.74
CA VAL A 78 -8.07 2.47 -7.40
C VAL A 78 -6.70 2.99 -6.98
N PHE A 79 -5.86 2.08 -6.50
CA PHE A 79 -4.46 2.32 -6.21
C PHE A 79 -3.63 1.95 -7.44
N GLN A 80 -2.85 2.89 -7.97
CA GLN A 80 -2.06 2.69 -9.19
C GLN A 80 -0.59 3.03 -8.99
N LEU A 81 0.31 2.12 -9.38
CA LEU A 81 1.73 2.37 -9.52
C LEU A 81 2.05 2.59 -11.01
N GLY A 82 2.20 3.85 -11.42
CA GLY A 82 2.26 4.19 -12.84
C GLY A 82 0.97 3.80 -13.57
N ALA A 83 1.07 2.89 -14.55
CA ALA A 83 -0.08 2.34 -15.27
C ALA A 83 -0.65 1.05 -14.65
N ARG A 84 0.05 0.45 -13.67
CA ARG A 84 -0.37 -0.82 -13.06
C ARG A 84 -1.34 -0.57 -11.90
N LYS A 85 -2.50 -1.23 -11.91
CA LYS A 85 -3.36 -1.35 -10.73
C LYS A 85 -2.68 -2.23 -9.69
N ILE A 86 -2.58 -1.73 -8.46
CA ILE A 86 -2.12 -2.50 -7.30
C ILE A 86 -3.31 -3.23 -6.70
N LEU A 87 -3.12 -4.51 -6.44
CA LEU A 87 -4.13 -5.37 -5.83
C LEU A 87 -3.84 -5.60 -4.35
N PRO A 88 -4.84 -5.89 -3.51
CA PRO A 88 -4.64 -6.12 -2.07
C PRO A 88 -3.63 -7.25 -1.76
N GLN A 89 -3.56 -8.28 -2.60
CA GLN A 89 -2.63 -9.40 -2.48
C GLN A 89 -1.21 -9.10 -2.98
N ASP A 90 -1.00 -7.99 -3.69
CA ASP A 90 0.34 -7.60 -4.10
C ASP A 90 1.20 -7.31 -2.86
N THR A 91 2.52 -7.39 -3.03
CA THR A 91 3.51 -6.90 -2.07
C THR A 91 4.34 -5.82 -2.75
N PRO A 92 5.06 -4.96 -2.02
CA PRO A 92 5.99 -4.05 -2.67
C PRO A 92 7.00 -4.79 -3.57
N TYR A 93 7.46 -5.97 -3.16
CA TYR A 93 8.32 -6.82 -3.98
C TYR A 93 7.65 -7.26 -5.28
N SER A 94 6.43 -7.81 -5.24
CA SER A 94 5.69 -8.22 -6.45
C SER A 94 5.30 -7.02 -7.33
N ALA A 95 5.12 -5.85 -6.71
CA ALA A 95 4.91 -4.57 -7.35
C ALA A 95 6.19 -3.96 -7.95
N LYS A 96 7.36 -4.56 -7.69
CA LYS A 96 8.70 -4.07 -8.06
C LYS A 96 9.02 -2.69 -7.47
N ILE A 97 8.45 -2.37 -6.30
CA ILE A 97 8.80 -1.22 -5.49
C ILE A 97 10.08 -1.57 -4.72
N LYS A 98 11.13 -0.76 -4.89
CA LYS A 98 12.45 -0.98 -4.28
C LYS A 98 12.97 0.27 -3.59
N GLY A 99 13.72 0.08 -2.50
CA GLY A 99 14.52 1.13 -1.86
C GLY A 99 13.77 2.45 -1.60
N ALA A 100 14.21 3.52 -2.27
CA ALA A 100 13.91 4.92 -1.96
C ALA A 100 12.52 5.44 -2.34
N GLY A 101 11.62 4.62 -2.91
CA GLY A 101 10.23 5.06 -3.06
C GLY A 101 9.47 4.45 -4.24
N GLY A 102 8.27 3.92 -3.96
CA GLY A 102 7.23 3.71 -4.97
C GLY A 102 6.13 4.76 -4.83
N PHE A 103 5.71 5.39 -5.93
CA PHE A 103 4.61 6.35 -5.94
C PHE A 103 3.31 5.69 -6.38
N ILE A 104 2.37 5.55 -5.44
CA ILE A 104 1.05 5.02 -5.71
C ILE A 104 0.07 6.18 -5.80
N SER A 105 -0.64 6.34 -6.92
CA SER A 105 -1.75 7.29 -6.99
C SER A 105 -3.07 6.64 -6.61
N VAL A 106 -3.88 7.34 -5.81
CA VAL A 106 -5.27 6.96 -5.51
C VAL A 106 -6.20 7.83 -6.35
N ARG A 107 -7.18 7.19 -6.99
CA ARG A 107 -8.21 7.84 -7.82
C ARG A 107 -9.54 7.15 -7.64
N GLN A 108 -10.65 7.83 -7.96
CA GLN A 108 -11.96 7.18 -7.98
C GLN A 108 -12.04 6.14 -9.10
N SER A 109 -12.71 5.03 -8.83
CA SER A 109 -12.99 3.99 -9.81
C SER A 109 -14.11 4.46 -10.74
N GLY A 110 -13.76 5.05 -11.89
CA GLY A 110 -14.75 5.51 -12.88
C GLY A 110 -14.45 6.83 -13.60
N SER A 111 -13.30 7.46 -13.32
CA SER A 111 -12.83 8.68 -14.01
C SER A 111 -11.89 8.41 -15.17
#